data_AF-A0A1Z3HH00-F1
#
_entry.id   AF-A0A1Z3HH00-F1
#
_cell.length_a   1.000
_cell.length_b   1.000
_cell.length_c   1.000
_cell.angle_alpha   90.00
_cell.angle_beta   90.00
_cell.angle_gamma   90.00
#
_symmetry.space_group_name_H-M   'P 1'
#
loop_
_entity.id
_entity.type
_entity.pdbx_description
1 polymer ?
#
loop_
_entity_poly.entity_id
_entity_poly.type
_entity_poly.pdbx_seq_one_letter_code
_entity_poly.pdbx_strand_id
1 'polypeptide(L)' 'MPYTTEDGGRLNNFAHEPKMYQTQPPTTKDKRNYAILGLLAVALVAGLLTLTVAIS' A
#
# COMPACT_ATOMS: atom_id res chain seq x y z
N MET A 1 -12.38 -18.89 -17.21
CA MET A 1 -12.78 -19.55 -15.94
C MET A 1 -11.51 -19.80 -15.14
N PRO A 2 -11.52 -19.78 -13.79
CA PRO A 2 -10.32 -19.91 -12.96
C PRO A 2 -9.74 -21.34 -12.94
N TYR A 3 -10.01 -22.12 -13.98
CA TYR A 3 -9.55 -23.47 -14.13
C TYR A 3 -8.68 -23.49 -15.38
N THR A 4 -7.41 -23.83 -15.20
CA THR A 4 -6.52 -24.13 -16.32
C THR A 4 -6.83 -25.53 -16.84
N THR A 5 -6.62 -25.77 -18.12
CA THR A 5 -6.56 -27.14 -18.64
C THR A 5 -5.18 -27.70 -18.30
N GLU A 6 -5.09 -28.83 -17.61
CA GLU A 6 -3.83 -29.59 -17.54
C GLU A 6 -3.45 -30.06 -18.95
N ASP A 7 -2.16 -30.31 -19.21
CA ASP A 7 -1.64 -30.76 -20.52
C ASP A 7 -2.32 -32.06 -21.03
N GLY A 8 -2.99 -32.81 -20.14
CA GLY A 8 -3.82 -33.98 -20.45
C GLY A 8 -5.31 -33.71 -20.69
N GLY A 9 -5.74 -32.45 -20.82
CA GLY A 9 -7.14 -32.07 -21.11
C GLY A 9 -8.11 -32.18 -19.93
N ARG A 10 -7.61 -32.37 -18.71
CA ARG A 10 -8.42 -32.43 -17.48
C ARG A 10 -8.59 -31.04 -16.87
N LEU A 11 -9.75 -30.81 -16.27
CA LEU A 11 -10.04 -29.58 -15.52
C LEU A 11 -9.15 -29.53 -14.28
N ASN A 12 -8.31 -28.50 -14.21
CA ASN A 12 -7.44 -28.28 -13.07
C ASN A 12 -8.16 -27.42 -12.02
N ASN A 13 -8.27 -27.92 -10.79
CA ASN A 13 -8.84 -27.21 -9.63
C ASN A 13 -7.76 -26.75 -8.62
N PHE A 14 -6.49 -26.65 -9.04
CA PHE A 14 -5.44 -26.02 -8.24
C PHE A 14 -5.64 -24.51 -8.20
N ALA A 15 -5.33 -23.91 -7.05
CA ALA A 15 -5.38 -22.47 -6.87
C ALA A 15 -4.43 -21.79 -7.87
N HIS A 16 -4.90 -20.74 -8.55
CA HIS A 16 -4.05 -19.91 -9.39
C HIS A 16 -3.01 -19.23 -8.50
N GLU A 17 -1.72 -19.51 -8.71
CA GLU A 17 -0.67 -18.86 -7.94
C GLU A 17 -0.76 -17.35 -8.15
N PRO A 18 -0.85 -16.55 -7.08
CA PRO A 18 -0.86 -15.11 -7.21
C PRO A 18 0.48 -14.68 -7.82
N LYS A 19 0.42 -13.80 -8.81
CA LYS A 19 1.63 -13.17 -9.35
C LYS A 19 2.28 -12.35 -8.24
N MET A 20 3.32 -12.91 -7.64
CA MET A 20 4.10 -12.23 -6.61
C MET A 20 4.91 -11.11 -7.25
N TYR A 21 4.59 -9.87 -6.92
CA TYR A 21 5.43 -8.72 -7.27
C TYR A 21 6.47 -8.51 -6.16
N GLN A 22 7.74 -8.48 -6.54
CA GLN A 22 8.80 -8.07 -5.60
C GLN A 22 8.83 -6.54 -5.52
N THR A 23 8.46 -6.01 -4.36
CA THR A 23 8.66 -4.60 -4.05
C THR A 23 10.14 -4.33 -3.80
N GLN A 24 10.65 -3.30 -4.47
CA GLN A 24 12.01 -2.81 -4.22
C GLN A 24 12.03 -2.05 -2.88
N PRO A 25 13.14 -2.09 -2.13
CA PRO A 25 13.28 -1.28 -0.94
C PRO A 25 13.21 0.21 -1.31
N PRO A 26 12.66 1.07 -0.42
CA PRO A 26 12.52 2.49 -0.71
C PRO A 26 13.89 3.15 -0.92
N THR A 27 13.98 4.00 -1.94
CA THR A 27 15.18 4.78 -2.22
C THR A 27 15.41 5.83 -1.14
N THR A 28 16.60 6.43 -1.10
CA THR A 28 16.89 7.55 -0.18
C THR A 28 15.91 8.72 -0.38
N LYS A 29 15.49 8.96 -1.63
CA LYS A 29 14.50 9.99 -1.95
C LYS A 29 13.13 9.64 -1.37
N ASP A 30 12.71 8.38 -1.48
CA ASP A 30 11.42 7.92 -0.94
C ASP A 30 11.39 8.05 0.58
N LYS A 31 12.45 7.61 1.26
CA LYS A 31 12.58 7.75 2.72
C LYS A 31 12.46 9.21 3.17
N ARG A 32 13.12 10.14 2.48
CA ARG A 32 13.02 11.58 2.76
C ARG A 32 11.60 12.08 2.53
N ASN A 33 10.97 11.69 1.43
CA ASN A 33 9.61 12.12 1.12
C ASN A 33 8.60 11.58 2.15
N TYR A 34 8.78 10.34 2.62
CA TYR A 34 7.94 9.78 3.70
C TYR A 34 8.11 10.54 5.01
N ALA A 35 9.33 10.92 5.37
CA ALA A 35 9.55 11.75 6.55
C ALA A 35 8.87 13.12 6.43
N ILE A 36 8.96 13.77 5.27
CA ILE A 36 8.30 15.04 5.00
C ILE A 36 6.77 14.88 5.07
N LEU A 37 6.21 13.84 4.44
CA LEU A 37 4.77 13.56 4.46
C LEU A 37 4.28 13.28 5.89
N GLY A 38 5.05 12.53 6.68
CA GLY A 38 4.74 12.28 8.08
C GLY A 38 4.70 13.57 8.90
N LEU A 39 5.70 14.45 8.72
CA LEU A 39 5.74 15.76 9.39
C LEU A 39 4.55 16.65 8.98
N LEU A 40 4.22 16.70 7.69
CA LEU A 40 3.08 17.48 7.19
C LEU A 40 1.75 16.95 7.75
N ALA A 41 1.58 15.63 7.83
CA ALA A 41 0.38 15.02 8.41
C ALA A 41 0.25 15.36 9.90
N VAL A 42 1.33 15.25 10.67
CA VAL A 42 1.34 15.63 12.09
C VAL A 42 1.05 17.11 12.28
N ALA A 43 1.69 17.98 11.49
CA ALA A 43 1.45 19.43 11.55
C ALA A 43 0.01 19.79 11.22
N LEU A 44 -0.60 19.13 10.22
CA LEU A 44 -1.99 19.33 9.86
C LEU A 44 -2.92 18.94 11.03
N VAL A 45 -2.75 17.74 11.60
CA VAL A 45 -3.58 17.27 12.71
C VAL A 45 -3.43 18.18 13.92
N ALA A 46 -2.20 18.55 14.29
CA ALA A 46 -1.95 19.49 15.38
C ALA A 46 -2.60 20.85 15.12
N GLY A 47 -2.47 21.39 13.91
CA GLY A 47 -3.10 22.64 13.48
C GLY A 47 -4.62 22.61 13.63
N LEU A 48 -5.26 21.52 13.18
CA LEU A 48 -6.71 21.35 13.32
C LEU A 48 -7.14 21.28 14.78
N LEU A 49 -6.43 20.52 15.62
CA LEU A 49 -6.71 20.45 17.06
C LEU A 49 -6.55 21.82 17.74
N THR A 50 -5.47 22.55 17.43
CA THR A 50 -5.27 23.89 17.97
C THR A 50 -6.36 24.85 17.55
N LEU A 51 -6.80 24.77 16.28
CA LEU A 51 -7.90 25.59 15.78
C LEU A 51 -9.21 25.26 16.51
N THR A 52 -9.53 23.98 16.70
CA THR A 52 -10.72 23.55 17.45
C THR A 52 -10.72 24.12 18.86
N VAL A 53 -9.61 24.02 19.59
CA VAL A 53 -9.49 24.57 20.95
C VAL A 53 -9.57 26.10 20.97
N ALA A 54 -9.07 26.78 19.94
CA ALA A 54 -9.06 28.24 19.89
C ALA A 54 -10.46 28.85 19.67
N ILE A 55 -11.37 28.11 19.02
CA ILE A 55 -12.72 28.59 18.67
C ILE A 55 -13.84 28.03 19.57
N SER A 56 -13.52 27.06 20.42
CA SER A 56 -14.43 26.48 21.43
C SER A 56 -14.53 27.37 22.66
#